data_AF-A0A7C3L3H0-F1
#
_entry.id   AF-A0A7C3L3H0-F1
#
_cell.length_a   1.000
_cell.length_b   1.000
_cell.length_c   1.000
_cell.angle_alpha   90.00
_cell.angle_beta   90.00
_cell.angle_gamma   90.00
#
_symmetry.space_group_name_H-M   'P 1'
#
loop_
_entity.id
_entity.type
_entity.pdbx_description
1 polymer ?
#
loop_
_entity_poly.entity_id
_entity_poly.type
_entity_poly.pdbx_seq_one_letter_code
_entity_poly.pdbx_strand_id
1 'polypeptide(L)'
;MEKELKNLIKESKKSLESAEKKIDALSSDFSEEVSEFWNDLKGHFSKVNDKLKQAYDDFDNGESKLDAHLSMMEARDKLEKVKKSAEEFALTASKKTKEEYSMASLKAHLAKMEAEDKWEETKKELSHTYAKSKVEVENLAKKAGKEINDIFVKLTEIV
;
A
#
# COMPACT_ATOMS: atom_id res chain seq x y z
N MET A 1 -7.50 -10.49 18.89
CA MET A 1 -7.18 -9.09 18.56
C MET A 1 -5.77 -8.86 18.07
N GLU A 2 -4.73 -8.91 18.90
CA GLU A 2 -3.35 -8.74 18.40
C GLU A 2 -2.98 -9.82 17.37
N LYS A 3 -3.35 -11.08 17.65
CA LYS A 3 -3.23 -12.18 16.69
C LYS A 3 -4.01 -11.94 15.38
N GLU A 4 -5.16 -11.27 15.43
CA GLU A 4 -5.96 -11.02 14.23
C GLU A 4 -5.31 -9.93 13.36
N LEU A 5 -4.80 -8.86 13.97
CA LEU A 5 -4.04 -7.82 13.27
C LEU A 5 -2.72 -8.36 12.72
N LYS A 6 -1.97 -9.16 13.50
CA LYS A 6 -0.77 -9.86 13.03
C LYS A 6 -1.08 -10.77 11.84
N ASN A 7 -2.21 -11.48 11.87
CA ASN A 7 -2.66 -12.30 10.74
C ASN A 7 -3.01 -11.46 9.52
N LEU A 8 -3.78 -10.37 9.68
CA LEU A 8 -4.11 -9.43 8.60
C LEU A 8 -2.87 -8.82 7.96
N ILE A 9 -1.87 -8.45 8.76
CA ILE A 9 -0.58 -7.95 8.28
C ILE A 9 0.12 -9.04 7.44
N LYS A 10 0.19 -10.28 7.95
CA LYS A 10 0.78 -11.41 7.21
C LYS A 10 0.07 -11.70 5.89
N GLU A 11 -1.27 -11.74 5.91
CA GLU A 11 -2.09 -11.96 4.72
C GLU A 11 -1.89 -10.84 3.69
N SER A 12 -1.91 -9.58 4.13
CA SER A 12 -1.66 -8.42 3.28
C SER A 12 -0.29 -8.48 2.61
N LYS A 13 0.76 -8.81 3.35
CA LYS A 13 2.13 -8.98 2.81
C LYS A 13 2.19 -10.09 1.77
N LYS A 14 1.55 -11.23 2.06
CA LYS A 14 1.51 -12.37 1.14
C LYS A 14 0.76 -12.03 -0.16
N SER A 15 -0.35 -11.31 -0.05
CA SER A 15 -1.13 -10.86 -1.21
C SER A 15 -0.34 -9.87 -2.07
N LEU A 16 0.37 -8.93 -1.44
CA LEU A 16 1.28 -8.00 -2.14
C LEU A 16 2.40 -8.75 -2.88
N GLU A 17 3.13 -9.64 -2.21
CA GLU A 17 4.20 -10.44 -2.83
C GLU A 17 3.66 -11.26 -4.01
N SER A 18 2.43 -11.77 -3.90
CA SER A 18 1.78 -12.49 -5.00
C SER A 18 1.44 -11.58 -6.18
N ALA A 19 0.97 -10.36 -5.92
CA ALA A 19 0.70 -9.37 -6.95
C ALA A 19 2.00 -8.99 -7.70
N GLU A 20 3.06 -8.69 -6.94
CA GLU A 20 4.38 -8.34 -7.49
C GLU A 20 4.93 -9.45 -8.39
N LYS A 21 4.89 -10.71 -7.96
CA LYS A 21 5.37 -11.84 -8.76
C LYS A 21 4.59 -12.03 -10.06
N LYS A 22 3.26 -11.87 -10.02
CA LYS A 22 2.42 -11.98 -11.23
C LYS A 22 2.75 -10.89 -12.23
N ILE A 23 2.93 -9.66 -11.75
CA ILE A 23 3.29 -8.53 -12.61
C ILE A 23 4.72 -8.66 -13.14
N ASP A 24 5.67 -9.13 -12.31
CA ASP A 24 7.04 -9.41 -12.74
C ASP A 24 7.11 -10.48 -13.82
N ALA A 25 6.24 -11.50 -13.77
CA ALA A 25 6.17 -12.49 -14.84
C ALA A 25 5.71 -11.89 -16.19
N LEU A 26 5.01 -10.76 -16.17
CA LEU A 26 4.62 -10.01 -17.37
C LEU A 26 5.69 -8.99 -17.80
N SER A 27 6.69 -8.73 -16.95
CA SER A 27 7.69 -7.67 -17.18
C SER A 27 8.58 -7.87 -18.39
N SER A 28 8.81 -9.12 -18.83
CA SER A 28 9.56 -9.41 -20.05
C SER A 28 8.88 -8.91 -21.33
N ASP A 29 7.57 -8.68 -21.28
CA ASP A 29 6.76 -8.17 -22.40
C ASP A 29 6.59 -6.64 -22.33
N PHE A 30 7.13 -5.98 -21.29
CA PHE A 30 6.96 -4.54 -21.08
C PHE A 30 7.94 -3.73 -21.93
N SER A 31 7.51 -2.54 -22.34
CA SER A 31 8.46 -1.54 -22.84
C SER A 31 9.33 -1.04 -21.68
N GLU A 32 10.47 -0.42 -22.02
CA GLU A 32 11.36 0.20 -21.04
C GLU A 32 10.60 1.20 -20.14
N GLU A 33 9.72 2.02 -20.74
CA GLU A 33 8.89 2.98 -20.02
C GLU A 33 7.89 2.34 -19.05
N VAL A 34 7.27 1.22 -19.43
CA VAL A 34 6.36 0.44 -18.56
C VAL A 34 7.16 -0.20 -17.42
N SER A 35 8.39 -0.63 -17.69
CA SER A 35 9.28 -1.24 -16.70
C SER A 35 9.77 -0.23 -15.66
N GLU A 36 10.11 0.99 -16.09
CA GLU A 36 10.44 2.10 -15.19
C GLU A 36 9.27 2.44 -14.28
N PHE A 37 8.07 2.61 -14.85
CA PHE A 37 6.87 2.89 -14.05
C PHE A 37 6.59 1.78 -13.03
N TRP A 38 6.76 0.52 -13.43
CA TRP A 38 6.60 -0.62 -12.52
C TRP A 38 7.62 -0.59 -11.37
N ASN A 39 8.88 -0.24 -11.65
CA ASN A 39 9.90 -0.08 -10.62
C ASN A 39 9.56 1.05 -9.64
N ASP A 40 9.03 2.17 -10.13
CA ASP A 40 8.55 3.26 -9.27
C ASP A 40 7.39 2.79 -8.37
N LEU A 41 6.42 2.08 -8.96
CA LEU A 41 5.27 1.53 -8.23
C LEU A 41 5.71 0.52 -7.15
N LYS A 42 6.70 -0.33 -7.44
CA LYS A 42 7.36 -1.21 -6.46
C LYS A 42 7.98 -0.43 -5.31
N GLY A 43 8.62 0.71 -5.59
CA GLY A 43 9.16 1.60 -4.56
C GLY A 43 8.08 2.08 -3.59
N HIS A 44 6.87 2.35 -4.08
CA HIS A 44 5.73 2.70 -3.24
C HIS A 44 5.17 1.51 -2.45
N PHE A 45 5.07 0.32 -3.06
CA PHE A 45 4.67 -0.89 -2.33
C PHE A 45 5.67 -1.27 -1.23
N SER A 46 6.97 -1.09 -1.45
CA SER A 46 7.99 -1.27 -0.42
C SER A 46 7.72 -0.39 0.81
N LYS A 47 7.35 0.89 0.61
CA LYS A 47 7.01 1.79 1.72
C LYS A 47 5.78 1.33 2.50
N VAL A 48 4.77 0.76 1.83
CA VAL A 48 3.61 0.15 2.49
C VAL A 48 4.04 -1.07 3.30
N ASN A 49 4.92 -1.92 2.75
CA ASN A 49 5.43 -3.11 3.43
C ASN A 49 6.29 -2.75 4.65
N ASP A 50 7.10 -1.69 4.57
CA ASP A 50 7.88 -1.18 5.69
C ASP A 50 6.98 -0.74 6.84
N LYS A 51 5.87 -0.04 6.54
CA LYS A 51 4.88 0.35 7.57
C LYS A 51 4.12 -0.83 8.16
N LEU A 52 3.78 -1.82 7.33
CA LEU A 52 3.21 -3.09 7.82
C LEU A 52 4.20 -3.89 8.69
N LYS A 53 5.51 -3.81 8.38
CA LYS A 53 6.56 -4.44 9.19
C LYS A 53 6.75 -3.70 10.51
N GLN A 54 6.82 -2.38 10.47
CA GLN A 54 6.86 -1.53 11.66
C GLN A 54 5.66 -1.84 12.57
N ALA A 55 4.44 -1.87 12.02
CA ALA A 55 3.26 -2.25 12.79
C ALA A 55 3.38 -3.64 13.46
N TYR A 56 3.97 -4.62 12.77
CA TYR A 56 4.18 -5.96 13.32
C TYR A 56 5.22 -5.96 14.45
N ASP A 57 6.35 -5.29 14.24
CA ASP A 57 7.47 -5.21 15.18
C ASP A 57 7.05 -4.42 16.44
N ASP A 58 6.30 -3.33 16.30
CA ASP A 58 5.73 -2.54 17.39
C ASP A 58 4.79 -3.37 18.28
N PHE A 59 4.05 -4.32 17.68
CA PHE A 59 3.22 -5.28 18.45
C PHE A 59 4.06 -6.35 19.16
N ASP A 60 5.18 -6.81 18.60
CA ASP A 60 6.01 -7.89 19.18
C ASP A 60 6.96 -7.40 20.27
N ASN A 61 7.51 -6.18 20.10
CA ASN A 61 8.48 -5.59 21.03
C ASN A 61 7.83 -4.88 22.22
N GLY A 62 6.51 -4.71 22.21
CA GLY A 62 5.75 -4.05 23.28
C GLY A 62 5.91 -2.52 23.32
N GLU A 63 6.48 -1.91 22.27
CA GLU A 63 6.85 -0.48 22.24
C GLU A 63 5.66 0.46 22.37
N SER A 64 4.52 0.14 21.78
CA SER A 64 3.17 0.38 22.33
C SER A 64 2.13 -0.11 21.32
N LYS A 65 0.97 -0.58 21.80
CA LYS A 65 -0.15 -0.91 20.88
C LYS A 65 -0.57 0.29 20.03
N LEU A 66 -0.32 1.51 20.50
CA LEU A 66 -0.59 2.74 19.76
C LEU A 66 0.22 2.79 18.47
N ASP A 67 1.54 2.66 18.59
CA ASP A 67 2.45 2.82 17.46
C ASP A 67 2.15 1.78 16.39
N ALA A 68 1.87 0.54 16.82
CA ALA A 68 1.43 -0.51 15.93
C ALA A 68 0.12 -0.18 15.18
N HIS A 69 -0.86 0.43 15.86
CA HIS A 69 -2.11 0.86 15.23
C HIS A 69 -1.90 2.05 14.28
N LEU A 70 -1.03 3.01 14.62
CA LEU A 70 -0.71 4.14 13.77
C LEU A 70 0.04 3.69 12.51
N SER A 71 1.06 2.84 12.66
CA SER A 71 1.78 2.23 11.55
C SER A 71 0.84 1.50 10.59
N MET A 72 -0.22 0.84 11.10
CA MET A 72 -1.24 0.20 10.27
C MET A 72 -2.10 1.20 9.48
N MET A 73 -2.47 2.32 10.10
CA MET A 73 -3.24 3.37 9.44
C MET A 73 -2.40 4.10 8.38
N GLU A 74 -1.13 4.38 8.69
CA GLU A 74 -0.18 4.94 7.72
C GLU A 74 0.03 4.02 6.52
N ALA A 75 0.12 2.70 6.75
CA ALA A 75 0.21 1.73 5.66
C ALA A 75 -1.02 1.81 4.74
N ARG A 76 -2.22 1.99 5.31
CA ARG A 76 -3.47 2.09 4.55
C ARG A 76 -3.56 3.38 3.77
N ASP A 77 -3.20 4.51 4.36
CA ASP A 77 -3.22 5.78 3.66
C ASP A 77 -2.22 5.81 2.51
N LYS A 78 -1.02 5.26 2.71
CA LYS A 78 -0.05 5.07 1.62
C LYS A 78 -0.60 4.17 0.53
N LEU A 79 -1.24 3.06 0.89
CA LEU A 79 -1.81 2.15 -0.10
C LEU A 79 -2.98 2.77 -0.87
N GLU A 80 -3.85 3.55 -0.23
CA GLU A 80 -4.95 4.25 -0.90
C GLU A 80 -4.44 5.18 -2.00
N LYS A 81 -3.33 5.89 -1.75
CA LYS A 81 -2.69 6.76 -2.75
C LYS A 81 -2.15 5.96 -3.95
N VAL A 82 -1.58 4.78 -3.68
CA VAL A 82 -0.96 3.91 -4.71
C VAL A 82 -2.00 3.09 -5.46
N LYS A 83 -3.15 2.80 -4.84
CA LYS A 83 -4.19 1.90 -5.34
C LYS A 83 -4.61 2.22 -6.76
N LYS A 84 -4.96 3.48 -7.04
CA LYS A 84 -5.45 3.87 -8.37
C LYS A 84 -4.38 3.67 -9.45
N SER A 85 -3.13 4.05 -9.16
CA SER A 85 -2.01 3.81 -10.08
C SER A 85 -1.75 2.32 -10.28
N ALA A 86 -1.89 1.50 -9.24
CA ALA A 86 -1.74 0.06 -9.32
C ALA A 86 -2.88 -0.62 -10.11
N GLU A 87 -4.13 -0.21 -9.91
CA GLU A 87 -5.29 -0.73 -10.65
C GLU A 87 -5.19 -0.35 -12.14
N GLU A 88 -4.87 0.90 -12.45
CA GLU A 88 -4.70 1.37 -13.83
C GLU A 88 -3.49 0.71 -14.51
N PHE A 89 -2.40 0.47 -13.79
CA PHE A 89 -1.25 -0.27 -14.30
C PHE A 89 -1.57 -1.74 -14.55
N ALA A 90 -2.22 -2.42 -13.60
CA ALA A 90 -2.62 -3.82 -13.74
C ALA A 90 -3.55 -4.01 -14.97
N LEU A 91 -4.48 -3.08 -15.19
CA LEU A 91 -5.32 -3.06 -16.39
C LEU A 91 -4.52 -2.85 -17.68
N THR A 92 -3.51 -1.97 -17.66
CA THR A 92 -2.65 -1.70 -18.81
C THR A 92 -1.76 -2.90 -19.15
N ALA A 93 -1.15 -3.51 -18.13
CA ALA A 93 -0.34 -4.72 -18.25
C ALA A 93 -1.17 -5.92 -18.76
N SER A 94 -2.39 -6.10 -18.25
CA SER A 94 -3.32 -7.16 -18.65
C SER A 94 -3.79 -7.03 -20.11
N LYS A 95 -3.98 -5.79 -20.59
CA LYS A 95 -4.50 -5.53 -21.94
C LYS A 95 -3.47 -5.66 -23.06
N LYS A 96 -2.15 -5.76 -22.77
CA LYS A 96 -1.07 -5.75 -23.79
C LYS A 96 -1.17 -4.62 -24.83
N THR A 97 -1.87 -3.52 -24.52
CA THR A 97 -2.18 -2.45 -25.47
C THR A 97 -1.13 -1.35 -25.42
N LYS A 98 -0.50 -1.08 -26.57
CA LYS A 98 0.55 -0.07 -26.82
C LYS A 98 0.06 1.39 -26.75
N GLU A 99 -0.82 1.77 -25.82
CA GLU A 99 -1.27 3.15 -25.73
C GLU A 99 -0.43 3.95 -24.73
N GLU A 100 0.55 4.69 -25.26
CA GLU A 100 1.37 5.69 -24.56
C GLU A 100 0.53 6.71 -23.76
N TYR A 101 -0.74 6.90 -24.16
CA TYR A 101 -1.69 7.80 -23.49
C TYR A 101 -2.02 7.38 -22.05
N SER A 102 -2.06 6.06 -21.76
CA SER A 102 -2.28 5.56 -20.40
C SER A 102 -1.07 5.82 -19.49
N MET A 103 0.14 5.82 -20.05
CA MET A 103 1.39 5.94 -19.28
C MET A 103 1.63 7.36 -18.76
N ALA A 104 1.34 8.39 -19.57
CA ALA A 104 1.47 9.78 -19.14
C ALA A 104 0.53 10.12 -17.97
N SER A 105 -0.71 9.61 -17.99
CA SER A 105 -1.67 9.74 -16.89
C SER A 105 -1.19 9.05 -15.63
N LEU A 106 -0.68 7.81 -15.77
CA LEU A 106 -0.11 7.03 -14.67
C LEU A 106 1.07 7.75 -14.00
N LYS A 107 2.02 8.27 -14.78
CA LYS A 107 3.17 9.05 -14.28
C LYS A 107 2.74 10.33 -13.59
N ALA A 108 1.78 11.07 -14.15
CA ALA A 108 1.25 12.29 -13.52
C ALA A 108 0.57 11.99 -12.17
N HIS A 109 -0.16 10.87 -12.08
CA HIS A 109 -0.77 10.43 -10.83
C HIS A 109 0.28 10.04 -9.78
N LEU A 110 1.34 9.34 -10.19
CA LEU A 110 2.46 8.97 -9.32
C LEU A 110 3.22 10.21 -8.81
N ALA A 111 3.54 11.16 -9.69
CA ALA A 111 4.20 12.42 -9.31
C ALA A 111 3.34 13.27 -8.35
N LYS A 112 2.02 13.28 -8.55
CA LYS A 112 1.08 13.92 -7.61
C LYS A 112 1.13 13.26 -6.23
N MET A 113 1.14 11.94 -6.18
CA MET A 113 1.27 11.18 -4.93
C MET A 113 2.59 11.47 -4.20
N GLU A 114 3.72 11.56 -4.91
CA GLU A 114 5.01 11.91 -4.30
C GLU A 114 5.01 13.32 -3.69
N ALA A 115 4.33 14.27 -4.34
CA ALA A 115 4.15 15.62 -3.82
C ALA A 115 3.26 15.62 -2.55
N GLU A 116 2.21 14.80 -2.52
CA GLU A 116 1.32 14.65 -1.37
C GLU A 116 1.98 13.90 -0.19
N ASP A 117 2.85 12.91 -0.46
CA ASP A 117 3.61 12.19 0.57
C ASP A 117 4.59 13.12 1.31
N LYS A 118 5.23 14.06 0.61
CA LYS A 118 6.08 15.10 1.23
C LYS A 118 5.29 16.06 2.11
N TRP A 119 4.00 16.28 1.81
CA TRP A 119 3.13 17.14 2.59
C TRP A 119 2.58 16.42 3.84
N GLU A 120 2.28 15.12 3.74
CA GLU A 120 1.75 14.32 4.86
C GLU A 120 2.78 13.93 5.94
N GLU A 121 4.08 13.89 5.65
CA GLU A 121 5.11 13.77 6.70
C GLU A 121 5.03 14.90 7.75
N THR A 122 4.28 15.97 7.47
CA THR A 122 4.03 17.09 8.38
C THR A 122 2.81 16.89 9.29
N LYS A 123 2.03 15.81 9.12
CA LYS A 123 0.67 15.63 9.67
C LYS A 123 0.67 15.01 11.08
N LYS A 124 1.24 15.75 12.03
CA LYS A 124 1.27 15.49 13.49
C LYS A 124 -0.10 15.34 14.21
N GLU A 125 -1.23 15.26 13.51
CA GLU A 125 -2.57 15.36 14.11
C GLU A 125 -3.14 14.04 14.66
N LEU A 126 -2.69 12.87 14.17
CA LEU A 126 -3.27 11.57 14.55
C LEU A 126 -2.94 11.14 15.98
N SER A 127 -1.76 11.50 16.51
CA SER A 127 -1.40 11.24 17.92
C SER A 127 -2.37 11.91 18.90
N HIS A 128 -3.02 13.00 18.49
CA HIS A 128 -3.97 13.74 19.35
C HIS A 128 -5.31 13.02 19.53
N THR A 129 -5.72 12.20 18.54
CA THR A 129 -6.98 11.44 18.59
C THR A 129 -6.86 10.19 19.45
N TYR A 130 -5.69 9.55 19.50
CA TYR A 130 -5.47 8.39 20.38
C TYR A 130 -5.57 8.74 21.87
N ALA A 131 -5.13 9.94 22.25
CA ALA A 131 -5.30 10.44 23.61
C ALA A 131 -6.78 10.56 24.02
N LYS A 132 -7.70 10.67 23.05
CA LYS A 132 -9.15 10.80 23.29
C LYS A 132 -9.91 9.47 23.31
N SER A 133 -9.51 8.44 22.53
CA SER A 133 -10.22 7.16 22.52
C SER A 133 -9.40 5.99 21.96
N LYS A 134 -8.92 5.12 22.86
CA LYS A 134 -8.19 3.87 22.52
C LYS A 134 -9.02 2.92 21.64
N VAL A 135 -10.31 2.78 21.94
CA VAL A 135 -11.23 1.87 21.23
C VAL A 135 -11.44 2.30 19.78
N GLU A 136 -11.45 3.61 19.53
CA GLU A 136 -11.68 4.16 18.19
C GLU A 136 -10.48 3.90 17.28
N VAL A 137 -9.26 4.12 17.78
CA VAL A 137 -8.04 3.83 17.01
C VAL A 137 -7.84 2.34 16.76
N GLU A 138 -8.18 1.48 17.72
CA GLU A 138 -8.17 0.03 17.53
C GLU A 138 -9.11 -0.41 16.39
N ASN A 139 -10.31 0.18 16.29
CA ASN A 139 -11.26 -0.13 15.22
C ASN A 139 -10.82 0.42 13.86
N LEU A 140 -10.23 1.62 13.83
CA LEU A 140 -9.68 2.22 12.62
C LEU A 140 -8.52 1.40 12.06
N ALA A 141 -7.60 0.93 12.91
CA ALA A 141 -6.50 0.07 12.49
C ALA A 141 -6.98 -1.28 11.94
N LYS A 142 -8.03 -1.88 12.51
CA LYS A 142 -8.64 -3.11 11.96
C LYS A 142 -9.27 -2.87 10.59
N LYS A 143 -10.01 -1.76 10.44
CA LYS A 143 -10.62 -1.37 9.17
C LYS A 143 -9.54 -1.15 8.11
N ALA A 144 -8.47 -0.44 8.47
CA ALA A 144 -7.30 -0.23 7.63
C ALA A 144 -6.69 -1.55 7.15
N GLY A 145 -6.48 -2.52 8.05
CA GLY A 145 -5.95 -3.83 7.67
C GLY A 145 -6.84 -4.64 6.73
N LYS A 146 -8.16 -4.57 6.90
CA LYS A 146 -9.09 -5.23 5.98
C LYS A 146 -9.06 -4.57 4.60
N GLU A 147 -9.09 -3.23 4.56
CA GLU A 147 -9.03 -2.47 3.31
C GLU A 147 -7.72 -2.75 2.55
N ILE A 148 -6.59 -2.83 3.27
CA ILE A 148 -5.30 -3.18 2.68
C ILE A 148 -5.36 -4.56 2.01
N ASN A 149 -5.84 -5.56 2.74
CA ASN A 149 -5.95 -6.92 2.21
C ASN A 149 -6.89 -6.98 1.00
N ASP A 150 -8.04 -6.32 1.06
CA ASP A 150 -9.01 -6.30 -0.04
C ASP A 150 -8.44 -5.65 -1.31
N ILE A 151 -7.66 -4.58 -1.16
CA ILE A 151 -6.98 -3.92 -2.30
C ILE A 151 -5.97 -4.88 -2.93
N PHE A 152 -5.12 -5.54 -2.13
CA PHE A 152 -4.13 -6.46 -2.68
C PHE A 152 -4.76 -7.69 -3.33
N VAL A 153 -5.82 -8.24 -2.73
CA VAL A 153 -6.57 -9.35 -3.34
C VAL A 153 -7.12 -8.94 -4.70
N LYS A 154 -7.77 -7.78 -4.80
CA LYS A 154 -8.28 -7.28 -6.10
C LYS A 154 -7.19 -7.09 -7.13
N LEU A 155 -6.03 -6.56 -6.75
CA LEU A 155 -4.89 -6.44 -7.64
C LEU A 155 -4.43 -7.81 -8.15
N THR A 156 -4.46 -8.85 -7.31
CA THR A 156 -4.13 -10.22 -7.74
C THR A 156 -5.18 -10.86 -8.64
N GLU A 157 -6.42 -10.37 -8.67
CA GLU A 157 -7.50 -10.86 -9.54
C GLU A 157 -7.49 -10.20 -10.93
N ILE A 158 -6.96 -8.96 -11.02
CA ILE A 158 -6.86 -8.20 -12.28
C ILE A 158 -5.72 -8.74 -13.18
N VAL A 159 -4.66 -9.28 -12.56
CA VAL A 159 -3.46 -9.82 -13.20
C VAL A 159 -3.50 -11.35 -13.26
#